data_AF-A0A7S1UM67-F1
#
_entry.id   AF-A0A7S1UM67-F1
#
_cell.length_a   1.000
_cell.length_b   1.000
_cell.length_c   1.000
_cell.angle_alpha   90.00
_cell.angle_beta   90.00
_cell.angle_gamma   90.00
#
_symmetry.space_group_name_H-M   'P 1'
#
loop_
_entity.id
_entity.type
_entity.pdbx_description
1 polymer ?
#
loop_
_entity_poly.entity_id
_entity_poly.type
_entity_poly.pdbx_seq_one_letter_code
_entity_poly.pdbx_strand_id
1 'polypeptide(L)'
;MDKMGNKYYENLEYPFPQHRWVEFKDIHNFDASMIPPEWHGWVHHTYDEPPTEAIAKPALEATAEQVHTPFDHHVGHVSEDFVPENMHNTTQKRARGYGVGNANLYMDPEDPDEYYKQTSHPMNVVPKKKE
;
A
#
# COMPACT_ATOMS: atom_id res chain seq x y z
N MET A 1 12.91 16.99 -11.55
CA MET A 1 11.51 16.69 -11.90
C MET A 1 11.41 15.18 -12.00
N ASP A 2 10.38 14.58 -11.42
CA ASP A 2 10.18 13.12 -11.46
C ASP A 2 9.40 12.65 -12.70
N LYS A 3 9.06 11.35 -12.73
CA LYS A 3 8.25 10.73 -13.79
C LYS A 3 6.78 11.16 -13.78
N MET A 4 6.25 11.57 -12.64
CA MET A 4 4.86 12.00 -12.47
C MET A 4 4.66 13.49 -12.77
N GLY A 5 5.76 14.23 -12.94
CA GLY A 5 5.82 15.66 -13.26
C GLY A 5 5.90 16.56 -12.03
N ASN A 6 6.16 16.00 -10.84
CA ASN A 6 6.42 16.76 -9.63
C ASN A 6 7.79 17.44 -9.70
N LYS A 7 7.87 18.65 -9.17
CA LYS A 7 9.10 19.46 -9.14
C LYS A 7 9.58 19.60 -7.70
N TYR A 8 10.89 19.49 -7.52
CA TYR A 8 11.54 19.49 -6.21
C TYR A 8 12.49 20.68 -6.16
N TYR A 9 12.49 21.37 -5.03
CA TYR A 9 13.27 22.60 -4.85
C TYR A 9 14.01 22.56 -3.52
N GLU A 10 15.17 23.21 -3.50
CA GLU A 10 15.98 23.40 -2.32
C GLU A 10 16.39 24.88 -2.19
N ASN A 11 16.31 25.42 -0.97
CA ASN A 11 16.86 26.73 -0.64
C ASN A 11 17.54 26.71 0.74
N LEU A 12 18.87 26.68 0.75
CA LEU A 12 19.70 26.62 1.96
C LEU A 12 19.65 27.89 2.83
N GLU A 13 19.07 28.98 2.33
CA GLU A 13 18.82 30.18 3.14
C GLU A 13 17.67 29.98 4.13
N TYR A 14 16.78 29.02 3.85
CA TYR A 14 15.65 28.72 4.72
C TYR A 14 16.05 27.84 5.91
N PRO A 15 15.37 28.00 7.06
CA PRO A 15 15.67 27.19 8.23
C PRO A 15 15.41 25.70 7.96
N PHE A 16 16.21 24.85 8.58
CA PHE A 16 15.89 23.44 8.71
C PHE A 16 14.56 23.28 9.46
N PRO A 17 13.57 22.50 9.00
CA PRO A 17 13.51 21.53 7.87
C PRO A 17 12.81 22.05 6.59
N GLN A 18 12.56 23.35 6.48
CA GLN A 18 11.73 23.95 5.42
C GLN A 18 12.47 24.22 4.10
N HIS A 19 13.78 24.03 4.08
CA HIS A 19 14.63 24.28 2.92
C HIS A 19 14.36 23.36 1.73
N ARG A 20 13.65 22.23 1.90
CA ARG A 20 13.28 21.32 0.80
C ARG A 20 11.76 21.22 0.69
N TRP A 21 11.23 21.33 -0.53
CA TRP A 21 9.80 21.16 -0.78
C TRP A 21 9.53 20.61 -2.18
N VAL A 22 8.30 20.13 -2.36
CA VAL A 22 7.78 19.62 -3.63
C VAL A 22 6.61 20.47 -4.10
N GLU A 23 6.59 20.79 -5.39
CA GLU A 23 5.40 21.26 -6.10
C GLU A 23 4.85 20.11 -6.93
N PHE A 24 3.66 19.65 -6.58
CA PHE A 24 2.97 18.60 -7.31
C PHE A 24 2.54 19.08 -8.70
N LYS A 25 2.47 18.16 -9.66
CA LYS A 25 1.98 18.47 -11.02
C LYS A 25 0.54 18.97 -11.02
N ASP A 26 -0.32 18.34 -10.21
CA ASP A 26 -1.72 18.72 -10.03
C ASP A 26 -1.86 19.51 -8.72
N ILE A 27 -2.23 20.78 -8.83
CA ILE A 27 -2.39 21.68 -7.69
C ILE A 27 -3.75 21.46 -6.99
N HIS A 28 -4.74 20.89 -7.70
CA HIS A 28 -6.09 20.74 -7.20
C HIS A 28 -6.35 19.35 -6.59
N ASN A 29 -5.60 18.34 -7.01
CA ASN A 29 -5.71 16.98 -6.51
C ASN A 29 -4.33 16.36 -6.22
N PHE A 30 -3.56 17.00 -5.33
CA PHE A 30 -2.28 16.47 -4.87
C PHE A 30 -2.47 15.54 -3.68
N ASP A 31 -1.60 14.52 -3.60
CA ASP A 31 -1.46 13.68 -2.42
C ASP A 31 0.02 13.49 -2.08
N ALA A 32 0.35 13.47 -0.79
CA ALA A 32 1.71 13.25 -0.29
C ALA A 32 2.29 11.89 -0.74
N SER A 33 1.42 10.90 -0.97
CA SER A 33 1.82 9.58 -1.48
C SER A 33 2.31 9.58 -2.93
N MET A 34 2.04 10.65 -3.70
CA MET A 34 2.46 10.76 -5.11
C MET A 34 3.95 11.04 -5.27
N ILE A 35 4.69 11.24 -4.17
CA ILE A 35 6.14 11.37 -4.20
C ILE A 35 6.74 9.97 -4.38
N PRO A 36 7.48 9.70 -5.48
CA PRO A 36 8.10 8.39 -5.69
C PRO A 36 9.16 8.10 -4.62
N PRO A 37 9.45 6.82 -4.32
CA PRO A 37 10.40 6.44 -3.26
C PRO A 37 11.78 7.07 -3.40
N GLU A 38 12.24 7.29 -4.64
CA GLU A 38 13.53 7.92 -4.95
C GLU A 38 13.61 9.40 -4.53
N TRP A 39 12.49 10.11 -4.48
CA TRP A 39 12.42 11.50 -4.04
C TRP A 39 11.92 11.61 -2.58
N HIS A 40 11.20 10.60 -2.09
CA HIS A 40 10.59 10.60 -0.78
C HIS A 40 11.61 10.84 0.34
N GLY A 41 12.72 10.09 0.37
CA GLY A 41 13.69 10.26 1.44
C GLY A 41 14.53 11.54 1.32
N TRP A 42 14.71 12.11 0.13
CA TRP A 42 15.41 13.40 -0.03
C TRP A 42 14.60 14.54 0.59
N VAL A 43 13.29 14.58 0.31
CA VAL A 43 12.36 15.55 0.90
C VAL A 43 12.24 15.38 2.41
N HIS A 44 12.38 14.14 2.91
CA HIS A 44 12.34 13.82 4.34
C HIS A 44 13.72 13.81 5.01
N HIS A 45 14.75 14.42 4.40
CA HIS A 45 16.10 14.54 4.98
C HIS A 45 16.74 13.20 5.39
N THR A 46 16.35 12.10 4.76
CA THR A 46 16.94 10.76 4.96
C THR A 46 18.29 10.65 4.23
N TYR A 47 18.42 11.32 3.09
CA TYR A 47 19.66 11.44 2.32
C TYR A 47 19.81 12.88 1.81
N ASP A 48 21.06 13.33 1.71
CA ASP A 48 21.38 14.72 1.32
C ASP A 48 21.38 14.91 -0.20
N GLU A 49 21.85 13.91 -0.94
CA GLU A 49 21.99 14.00 -2.39
C GLU A 49 20.65 13.77 -3.08
N PRO A 50 20.22 14.63 -4.03
CA PRO A 50 18.99 14.39 -4.76
C PRO A 50 19.13 13.14 -5.64
N PRO A 51 18.02 12.42 -5.92
CA PRO A 51 18.06 11.20 -6.74
C PRO A 51 18.55 11.43 -8.17
N THR A 52 18.54 12.68 -8.66
CA THR A 52 19.13 13.06 -9.95
C THR A 52 20.66 12.89 -9.98
N GLU A 53 21.32 13.04 -8.83
CA GLU A 53 22.79 13.07 -8.73
C GLU A 53 23.37 11.76 -8.17
N ALA A 54 22.64 11.03 -7.33
CA ALA A 54 23.24 10.02 -6.46
C ALA A 54 22.67 8.60 -6.52
N ILE A 55 21.54 8.33 -7.19
CA ILE A 55 21.03 6.95 -7.24
C ILE A 55 21.57 6.24 -8.48
N ALA A 56 22.89 6.08 -8.51
CA ALA A 56 23.47 4.84 -8.99
C ALA A 56 22.99 3.75 -8.03
N LYS A 57 21.80 3.20 -8.32
CA LYS A 57 21.20 2.08 -7.61
C LYS A 57 22.31 1.10 -7.19
N PRO A 58 22.50 0.70 -5.91
CA PRO A 58 22.68 -0.73 -5.76
C PRO A 58 21.41 -1.29 -6.38
N ALA A 59 21.54 -2.01 -7.49
CA ALA A 59 20.43 -2.66 -8.13
C ALA A 59 19.78 -3.59 -7.10
N LEU A 60 18.85 -3.05 -6.30
CA LEU A 60 17.75 -3.81 -5.80
C LEU A 60 17.02 -4.17 -7.10
N GLU A 61 17.41 -5.32 -7.66
CA GLU A 61 16.64 -5.98 -8.68
C GLU A 61 15.20 -5.94 -8.19
N ALA A 62 14.32 -5.40 -9.03
CA ALA A 62 12.91 -5.44 -8.75
C ALA A 62 12.55 -6.92 -8.58
N THR A 63 12.35 -7.36 -7.34
CA THR A 63 11.97 -8.74 -7.03
C THR A 63 10.59 -9.08 -7.56
N ALA A 64 9.84 -8.06 -8.01
CA ALA A 64 8.59 -8.18 -8.71
C ALA A 64 8.56 -7.23 -9.93
N GLU A 65 8.22 -7.77 -11.09
CA GLU A 65 8.05 -7.03 -12.35
C GLU A 65 6.69 -6.31 -12.40
N GLN A 66 5.71 -6.81 -11.65
CA GLN A 66 4.38 -6.22 -11.47
C GLN A 66 4.09 -6.01 -10.00
N VAL A 67 3.67 -4.80 -9.64
CA VAL A 67 3.03 -4.55 -8.35
C VAL A 67 1.59 -5.05 -8.49
N HIS A 68 1.21 -6.09 -7.72
CA HIS A 68 -0.14 -6.66 -7.71
C HIS A 68 -1.19 -5.75 -7.05
N THR A 69 -0.85 -4.49 -6.78
CA THR A 69 -1.82 -3.52 -6.28
C THR A 69 -2.76 -3.13 -7.43
N PRO A 70 -4.08 -3.26 -7.27
CA PRO A 70 -5.04 -2.87 -8.31
C PRO A 70 -5.11 -1.34 -8.50
N PHE A 71 -4.37 -0.58 -7.69
CA PHE A 71 -4.40 0.86 -7.65
C PHE A 71 -3.06 1.45 -8.11
N ASP A 72 -3.18 2.53 -8.86
CA ASP A 72 -2.09 3.41 -9.31
C ASP A 72 -1.84 4.57 -8.33
N HIS A 73 -2.73 4.79 -7.36
CA HIS A 73 -2.66 5.86 -6.36
C HIS A 73 -3.04 5.31 -4.96
N HIS A 74 -2.70 6.05 -3.90
CA HIS A 74 -3.10 5.71 -2.53
C HIS A 74 -4.58 6.03 -2.32
N VAL A 75 -5.46 5.16 -2.83
CA VAL A 75 -6.89 5.24 -2.56
C VAL A 75 -7.10 4.73 -1.15
N GLY A 76 -7.47 5.60 -0.21
CA GLY A 76 -8.00 5.20 1.10
C GLY A 76 -9.31 4.38 1.02
N HIS A 77 -9.71 4.00 -0.19
CA HIS A 77 -10.82 3.09 -0.45
C HIS A 77 -10.28 1.66 -0.43
N VAL A 78 -10.68 0.90 0.58
CA VAL A 78 -10.50 -0.54 0.65
C VAL A 78 -11.20 -1.12 -0.59
N SER A 79 -10.48 -1.66 -1.59
CA SER A 79 -11.15 -2.34 -2.72
C SER A 79 -12.03 -3.45 -2.18
N GLU A 80 -13.02 -3.88 -2.97
CA GLU A 80 -13.82 -5.07 -2.67
C GLU A 80 -12.93 -6.23 -2.22
N ASP A 81 -11.73 -6.40 -2.78
CA ASP A 81 -10.76 -7.44 -2.43
C ASP A 81 -10.20 -7.37 -1.00
N PHE A 82 -10.19 -6.19 -0.38
CA PHE A 82 -9.78 -5.97 1.02
C PHE A 82 -10.97 -5.79 1.97
N VAL A 83 -12.20 -5.90 1.47
CA VAL A 83 -13.37 -6.12 2.33
C VAL A 83 -13.19 -7.50 2.97
N PRO A 84 -13.41 -7.65 4.30
CA PRO A 84 -13.20 -8.92 5.00
C PRO A 84 -13.80 -10.12 4.27
N GLU A 85 -14.97 -9.94 3.65
CA GLU A 85 -15.68 -10.98 2.89
C GLU A 85 -14.83 -11.60 1.77
N ASN A 86 -14.03 -10.80 1.05
CA ASN A 86 -13.22 -11.22 -0.10
C ASN A 86 -11.75 -11.50 0.24
N MET A 87 -11.37 -11.52 1.53
CA MET A 87 -10.01 -11.85 1.92
C MET A 87 -9.63 -13.26 1.44
N HIS A 88 -8.60 -13.33 0.59
CA HIS A 88 -7.98 -14.57 0.13
C HIS A 88 -7.50 -15.50 1.27
N ASN A 89 -7.23 -14.94 2.46
CA ASN A 89 -6.83 -15.69 3.64
C ASN A 89 -7.88 -15.60 4.75
N THR A 90 -8.81 -16.55 4.75
CA THR A 90 -9.89 -16.66 5.74
C THR A 90 -9.41 -17.02 7.14
N THR A 91 -8.16 -17.49 7.34
CA THR A 91 -7.62 -17.77 8.69
C THR A 91 -7.47 -16.54 9.56
N GLN A 92 -7.54 -15.35 8.96
CA GLN A 92 -7.53 -14.09 9.69
C GLN A 92 -8.92 -13.73 10.22
N LYS A 93 -10.00 -14.33 9.69
CA LYS A 93 -11.37 -14.28 10.22
C LYS A 93 -11.47 -15.21 11.43
N ARG A 94 -11.14 -14.69 12.60
CA ARG A 94 -11.29 -15.42 13.86
C ARG A 94 -12.13 -14.62 14.85
N ALA A 95 -12.90 -15.34 15.65
CA ALA A 95 -13.56 -14.75 16.80
C ALA A 95 -12.52 -14.12 17.75
N ARG A 96 -12.88 -12.99 18.38
CA ARG A 96 -12.03 -12.34 19.39
C ARG A 96 -11.97 -13.13 20.70
N GLY A 97 -12.90 -14.05 20.89
CA GLY A 97 -13.01 -14.96 22.03
C GLY A 97 -14.11 -15.99 21.78
N TYR A 98 -14.10 -17.08 22.55
CA TYR A 98 -15.09 -18.15 22.41
C TYR A 98 -16.52 -17.61 22.60
N GLY A 99 -17.36 -17.76 21.58
CA GLY A 99 -18.75 -17.32 21.61
C GLY A 99 -18.94 -15.79 21.68
N VAL A 100 -17.95 -15.01 21.22
CA VAL A 100 -18.02 -13.54 21.17
C VAL A 100 -18.13 -13.01 19.73
N GLY A 101 -17.71 -13.79 18.74
CA GLY A 101 -17.65 -13.34 17.34
C GLY A 101 -16.54 -12.30 17.12
N ASN A 102 -16.65 -11.53 16.03
CA ASN A 102 -15.73 -10.44 15.71
C ASN A 102 -16.41 -9.36 14.87
N ALA A 103 -16.83 -8.27 15.52
CA ALA A 103 -17.55 -7.17 14.87
C ALA A 103 -16.74 -6.45 13.77
N ASN A 104 -15.40 -6.44 13.83
CA ASN A 104 -14.57 -5.84 12.79
C ASN A 104 -14.48 -6.70 11.52
N LEU A 105 -14.81 -7.99 11.64
CA LEU A 105 -14.79 -8.96 10.56
C LEU A 105 -16.19 -9.50 10.26
N TYR A 106 -17.24 -8.87 10.81
CA TYR A 106 -18.64 -9.24 10.64
C TYR A 106 -18.93 -10.72 10.91
N MET A 107 -18.29 -11.31 11.94
CA MET A 107 -18.57 -12.67 12.40
C MET A 107 -19.49 -12.63 13.62
N ASP A 108 -20.58 -13.38 13.56
CA ASP A 108 -21.47 -13.57 14.69
C ASP A 108 -20.88 -14.57 15.70
N PRO A 109 -21.31 -14.53 16.97
CA PRO A 109 -20.87 -15.46 18.01
C PRO A 109 -21.04 -16.96 17.69
N GLU A 110 -22.00 -17.27 16.83
CA GLU A 110 -22.41 -18.62 16.46
C GLU A 110 -21.75 -19.11 15.17
N ASP A 111 -21.10 -18.21 14.42
CA ASP A 111 -20.44 -18.55 13.17
C ASP A 111 -19.23 -19.46 13.46
N PRO A 112 -19.07 -20.57 12.71
CA PRO A 112 -17.92 -21.42 12.86
C PRO A 112 -16.65 -20.71 12.40
N ASP A 113 -15.54 -20.90 13.13
CA ASP A 113 -14.23 -20.40 12.71
C ASP A 113 -13.85 -20.99 11.34
N GLU A 114 -13.42 -20.10 10.43
CA GLU A 114 -12.91 -20.50 9.12
C GLU A 114 -11.41 -20.82 9.20
N TYR A 115 -11.02 -21.97 8.66
CA TYR A 115 -9.63 -22.42 8.62
C TYR A 115 -9.14 -22.53 7.19
N TYR A 116 -7.82 -22.39 7.01
CA TYR A 116 -7.18 -22.69 5.74
C TYR A 116 -7.44 -24.15 5.38
N LYS A 117 -8.16 -24.36 4.29
CA LYS A 117 -8.38 -25.68 3.69
C LYS A 117 -7.44 -25.78 2.49
N GLN A 118 -6.68 -26.87 2.40
CA GLN A 118 -5.85 -27.13 1.22
C GLN A 118 -6.71 -27.14 -0.06
N THR A 119 -6.15 -26.76 -1.20
CA THR A 119 -6.86 -26.58 -2.48
C THR A 119 -7.64 -27.82 -2.93
N SER A 120 -7.22 -29.02 -2.53
CA SER A 120 -7.87 -30.30 -2.85
C SER A 120 -8.74 -30.87 -1.74
N HIS A 121 -8.93 -30.16 -0.64
CA HIS A 121 -9.70 -30.65 0.50
C HIS A 121 -11.20 -30.69 0.15
N PRO A 122 -11.94 -31.78 0.45
CA PRO A 122 -13.34 -31.96 0.03
C PRO A 122 -14.31 -30.87 0.54
N MET A 123 -13.94 -30.16 1.61
CA MET A 123 -14.72 -29.04 2.16
C MET A 123 -14.24 -27.66 1.66
N ASN A 124 -13.30 -27.61 0.71
CA ASN A 124 -12.81 -26.39 0.09
C ASN A 124 -13.68 -26.03 -1.14
N VAL A 125 -14.75 -25.28 -0.88
CA VAL A 125 -15.57 -24.68 -1.94
C VAL A 125 -14.80 -23.48 -2.50
N VAL A 126 -13.86 -23.75 -3.40
CA VAL A 126 -13.21 -22.69 -4.18
C VAL A 126 -14.33 -21.97 -4.95
N PRO A 127 -14.46 -20.64 -4.85
CA PRO A 127 -15.41 -19.91 -5.66
C PRO A 127 -15.06 -20.17 -7.13
N LYS A 128 -15.99 -20.79 -7.87
CA LYS A 128 -15.84 -20.94 -9.33
C LYS A 128 -15.69 -19.53 -9.90
N LYS A 129 -14.59 -19.27 -10.61
CA LYS A 129 -14.45 -18.03 -11.39
C LYS A 129 -15.70 -17.87 -12.24
N LYS A 130 -16.42 -16.76 -12.09
CA LYS A 130 -17.47 -16.38 -13.03
C LYS A 130 -16.77 -16.11 -14.37
N GLU A 131 -17.20 -16.82 -15.41
CA GLU A 131 -16.85 -16.54 -16.81
C GLU A 131 -17.42 -15.19 -17.26
#